data_AF-A0AB35K763-F1
#
_entry.id   AF-A0AB35K763-F1
#
_cell.length_a   1.000
_cell.length_b   1.000
_cell.length_c   1.000
_cell.angle_alpha   90.00
_cell.angle_beta   90.00
_cell.angle_gamma   90.00
#
_symmetry.space_group_name_H-M   'P 1'
#
loop_
_entity.id
_entity.type
_entity.pdbx_description
1 polymer ?
#
loop_
_entity_poly.entity_id
_entity_poly.type
_entity_poly.pdbx_seq_one_letter_code
_entity_poly.pdbx_strand_id
1 'polypeptide(L)'
;MFTTRSINEHGDFSAKKYRDFSRDNGTETVSHWRESFAELCNHHLKQNGFDERVDHRSYEDQESDLEATQHEGPQATYLRRRGIFTEISLKNDEIKLRNLKIKKVIALDENIKVSEDLVQKVRSELQFQYSQAEYLEKTSQKLSEFQNEELSKLTTKLNTMSSAISELRKKEPLFFKTKWINQINDLIDQHNTQLDIQKHISGLSEIEKKERYSDHLNKWTEENQLLQPKKSFAKFDEPNITVKQRKLNDQISNIDHQISEISRRETEYQEYVRDQRLEIINSYIFEEDNYGNKYFSPQNGEKQKRLYAEEMEDLKIQELHTAFTKKIETEAQQEFSQKRAIQLENDRKDRESREQQLRKEREQQEQRYAQEREQQEHLAFLRRQEQEKQQRNEPKKPENDNNHDYTP
;
A
#
# COMPACT_ATOMS: atom_id res chain seq x y z
N MET A 1 44.74 0.98 12.80
CA MET A 1 45.94 1.74 12.35
C MET A 1 46.55 0.98 11.19
N PHE A 2 46.71 1.61 10.02
CA PHE A 2 47.35 0.98 8.86
C PHE A 2 48.86 1.17 8.92
N THR A 3 49.63 0.18 8.46
CA THR A 3 51.07 0.33 8.27
C THR A 3 51.33 1.13 7.00
N THR A 4 52.34 2.01 7.03
CA THR A 4 52.73 2.80 5.84
C THR A 4 53.67 2.04 4.90
N ARG A 5 53.83 0.73 5.12
CA ARG A 5 54.75 -0.17 4.40
C ARG A 5 54.08 -1.52 4.22
N SER A 6 54.27 -2.12 3.05
CA SER A 6 53.85 -3.49 2.76
C SER A 6 54.84 -4.50 3.34
N ILE A 7 54.39 -5.75 3.47
CA ILE A 7 55.24 -6.88 3.87
C ILE A 7 55.80 -7.50 2.58
N ASN A 8 57.11 -7.79 2.56
CA ASN A 8 57.78 -8.46 1.43
C ASN A 8 57.65 -9.99 1.54
N GLU A 9 58.15 -10.72 0.52
CA GLU A 9 58.11 -12.19 0.47
C GLU A 9 58.85 -12.87 1.64
N HIS A 10 59.70 -12.14 2.36
CA HIS A 10 60.45 -12.63 3.51
C HIS A 10 59.80 -12.27 4.86
N GLY A 11 58.66 -11.58 4.86
CA GLY A 11 57.96 -11.17 6.08
C GLY A 11 58.42 -9.84 6.68
N ASP A 12 59.37 -9.15 6.06
CA ASP A 12 59.87 -7.84 6.50
C ASP A 12 59.14 -6.67 5.83
N PHE A 13 59.20 -5.48 6.44
CA PHE A 13 58.65 -4.27 5.82
C PHE A 13 59.44 -3.88 4.57
N SER A 14 58.71 -3.54 3.51
CA SER A 14 59.29 -3.06 2.26
C SER A 14 60.03 -1.72 2.43
N ALA A 15 61.12 -1.56 1.68
CA ALA A 15 61.99 -0.38 1.77
C ALA A 15 61.27 0.91 1.31
N LYS A 16 60.34 0.80 0.36
CA LYS A 16 59.49 1.91 -0.11
C LYS A 16 58.26 2.04 0.77
N LYS A 17 57.89 3.27 1.13
CA LYS A 17 56.61 3.55 1.79
C LYS A 17 55.48 3.46 0.77
N TYR A 18 54.32 3.01 1.23
CA TYR A 18 53.06 3.09 0.50
C TYR A 18 52.70 4.58 0.30
N ARG A 19 52.64 5.04 -0.96
CA ARG A 19 52.37 6.46 -1.30
C ARG A 19 50.96 6.69 -1.81
N ASP A 20 50.10 5.68 -1.82
CA ASP A 20 48.70 5.79 -2.22
C ASP A 20 47.90 6.72 -1.28
N PHE A 21 48.46 7.09 -0.12
CA PHE A 21 47.94 8.10 0.80
C PHE A 21 48.48 9.53 0.57
N SER A 22 49.30 9.74 -0.45
CA SER A 22 49.92 11.04 -0.76
C SER A 22 48.92 11.96 -1.47
N ARG A 23 49.08 13.28 -1.31
CA ARG A 23 48.17 14.33 -1.82
C ARG A 23 47.83 14.25 -3.31
N ASP A 24 48.66 13.61 -4.13
CA ASP A 24 48.57 13.62 -5.59
C ASP A 24 47.61 12.55 -6.15
N ASN A 25 47.51 11.37 -5.50
CA ASN A 25 46.61 10.25 -5.88
C ASN A 25 45.67 9.82 -4.75
N GLY A 26 45.88 10.32 -3.54
CA GLY A 26 45.15 9.88 -2.34
C GLY A 26 43.69 10.31 -2.31
N THR A 27 43.29 11.32 -3.07
CA THR A 27 41.89 11.76 -3.13
C THR A 27 41.00 10.70 -3.79
N GLU A 28 41.45 10.08 -4.87
CA GLU A 28 40.73 9.00 -5.56
C GLU A 28 40.70 7.73 -4.70
N THR A 29 41.85 7.33 -4.12
CA THR A 29 41.93 6.16 -3.23
C THR A 29 41.04 6.32 -2.00
N VAL A 30 41.04 7.49 -1.36
CA VAL A 30 40.17 7.77 -0.21
C VAL A 30 38.70 7.79 -0.62
N SER A 31 38.36 8.33 -1.80
CA SER A 31 37.00 8.30 -2.31
C SER A 31 36.52 6.86 -2.51
N HIS A 32 37.32 6.03 -3.18
CA HIS A 32 37.01 4.61 -3.40
C HIS A 32 36.83 3.84 -2.08
N TRP A 33 37.63 4.16 -1.06
CA TRP A 33 37.49 3.55 0.26
C TRP A 33 36.24 4.00 1.00
N ARG A 34 35.87 5.28 0.90
CA ARG A 34 34.62 5.78 1.48
C ARG A 34 33.41 5.16 0.79
N GLU A 35 33.47 5.02 -0.53
CA GLU A 35 32.48 4.29 -1.32
C GLU A 35 32.37 2.84 -0.88
N SER A 36 33.48 2.09 -0.88
CA SER A 36 33.52 0.68 -0.43
C SER A 36 32.99 0.50 1.00
N PHE A 37 33.30 1.44 1.89
CA PHE A 37 32.78 1.43 3.25
C PHE A 37 31.27 1.68 3.29
N ALA A 38 30.77 2.68 2.55
CA ALA A 38 29.34 2.97 2.47
C ALA A 38 28.57 1.77 1.90
N GLU A 39 29.09 1.12 0.86
CA GLU A 39 28.53 -0.10 0.29
C GLU A 39 28.47 -1.24 1.32
N LEU A 40 29.57 -1.49 2.03
CA LEU A 40 29.63 -2.52 3.07
C LEU A 40 28.64 -2.24 4.21
N CYS A 41 28.56 -1.00 4.68
CA CYS A 41 27.59 -0.58 5.69
C CYS A 41 26.15 -0.79 5.20
N ASN A 42 25.84 -0.34 3.99
CA ASN A 42 24.51 -0.47 3.40
C ASN A 42 24.12 -1.94 3.19
N HIS A 43 25.08 -2.78 2.83
CA HIS A 43 24.88 -4.23 2.71
C HIS A 43 24.42 -4.82 4.04
N HIS A 44 25.13 -4.52 5.14
CA HIS A 44 24.77 -5.02 6.46
C HIS A 44 23.48 -4.40 7.02
N LEU A 45 23.23 -3.10 6.78
CA LEU A 45 21.97 -2.46 7.15
C LEU A 45 20.79 -3.16 6.48
N LYS A 46 20.88 -3.41 5.16
CA LYS A 46 19.87 -4.14 4.41
C LYS A 46 19.68 -5.57 4.91
N GLN A 47 20.76 -6.31 5.21
CA GLN A 47 20.68 -7.67 5.74
C GLN A 47 19.95 -7.74 7.09
N ASN A 48 20.08 -6.70 7.92
CA ASN A 48 19.44 -6.63 9.23
C ASN A 48 18.06 -5.96 9.21
N GLY A 49 17.53 -5.62 8.03
CA GLY A 49 16.19 -5.06 7.88
C GLY A 49 16.07 -3.56 8.19
N PHE A 50 17.18 -2.83 8.26
CA PHE A 50 17.18 -1.38 8.40
C PHE A 50 16.94 -0.71 7.04
N ASP A 51 16.13 0.34 7.02
CA ASP A 51 15.83 1.11 5.80
C ASP A 51 16.83 2.27 5.61
N GLU A 52 17.57 2.68 6.65
CA GLU A 52 18.56 3.76 6.58
C GLU A 52 19.76 3.40 5.69
N ARG A 53 20.35 4.40 5.02
CA ARG A 53 21.52 4.23 4.15
C ARG A 53 22.55 5.32 4.41
N VAL A 54 23.81 4.96 4.21
CA VAL A 54 24.97 5.84 4.27
C VAL A 54 25.41 6.16 2.84
N ASP A 55 25.68 7.43 2.55
CA ASP A 55 26.26 7.89 1.29
C ASP A 55 27.61 8.56 1.58
N HIS A 56 28.59 8.28 0.74
CA HIS A 56 29.96 8.77 0.87
C HIS A 56 30.17 10.15 0.24
N ARG A 57 29.26 10.54 -0.66
CA ARG A 57 29.28 11.80 -1.41
C ARG A 57 28.87 12.96 -0.51
N SER A 58 29.31 14.18 -0.84
CA SER A 58 28.83 15.36 -0.14
C SER A 58 27.35 15.62 -0.42
N TYR A 59 26.68 16.47 0.37
CA TYR A 59 25.30 16.86 0.05
C TYR A 59 25.19 17.59 -1.29
N GLU A 60 26.22 18.35 -1.69
CA GLU A 60 26.31 19.00 -3.00
C GLU A 60 26.39 17.97 -4.14
N ASP A 61 27.26 16.95 -4.00
CA ASP A 61 27.40 15.87 -4.99
C ASP A 61 26.17 14.94 -5.06
N GLN A 62 25.31 14.97 -4.04
CA GLN A 62 24.02 14.29 -4.00
C GLN A 62 22.88 15.16 -4.56
N GLU A 63 23.17 16.41 -4.96
CA GLU A 63 22.16 17.40 -5.34
C GLU A 63 21.10 17.61 -4.25
N SER A 64 21.54 17.58 -2.99
CA SER A 64 20.69 17.68 -1.81
C SER A 64 20.71 19.09 -1.24
N ASP A 65 19.53 19.64 -0.93
CA ASP A 65 19.37 20.96 -0.29
C ASP A 65 19.77 20.99 1.20
N LEU A 66 20.46 19.96 1.69
CA LEU A 66 20.87 19.83 3.08
C LEU A 66 22.16 20.62 3.35
N GLU A 67 22.18 21.32 4.47
CA GLU A 67 23.33 22.09 4.93
C GLU A 67 24.29 21.22 5.74
N ALA A 68 25.59 21.29 5.45
CA ALA A 68 26.62 20.56 6.19
C ALA A 68 26.88 21.19 7.57
N THR A 69 26.96 20.36 8.61
CA THR A 69 27.35 20.81 9.95
C THR A 69 28.87 21.02 10.06
N GLN A 70 29.29 21.96 10.91
CA GLN A 70 30.70 22.17 11.22
C GLN A 70 31.21 21.12 12.21
N HIS A 71 32.44 20.64 12.05
CA HIS A 71 33.06 19.75 13.03
C HIS A 71 33.26 20.47 14.38
N GLU A 72 32.65 19.96 15.45
CA GLU A 72 32.68 20.59 16.79
C GLU A 72 34.05 20.48 17.46
N GLY A 73 34.80 19.42 17.18
CA GLY A 73 36.07 19.13 17.85
C GLY A 73 35.89 18.54 19.26
N PRO A 74 36.99 18.03 19.86
CA PRO A 74 36.93 17.29 21.12
C PRO A 74 36.44 18.12 22.31
N GLN A 75 36.88 19.39 22.41
CA GLN A 75 36.54 20.27 23.53
C GLN A 75 35.06 20.69 23.53
N ALA A 76 34.53 21.10 22.38
CA ALA A 76 33.11 21.46 22.28
C ALA A 76 32.21 20.24 22.50
N THR A 77 32.61 19.06 22.00
CA THR A 77 31.90 17.80 22.25
C THR A 77 31.92 17.45 23.75
N TYR A 78 33.05 17.64 24.43
CA TYR A 78 33.18 17.43 25.86
C TYR A 78 32.25 18.35 26.67
N LEU A 79 32.23 19.65 26.33
CA LEU A 79 31.33 20.64 26.96
C LEU A 79 29.85 20.28 26.71
N ARG A 80 29.50 19.87 25.50
CA ARG A 80 28.13 19.45 25.17
C ARG A 80 27.68 18.24 25.98
N ARG A 81 28.54 17.25 26.20
CA ARG A 81 28.25 16.10 27.08
C ARG A 81 28.03 16.52 28.55
N ARG A 82 28.55 17.69 28.92
CA ARG A 82 28.34 18.33 30.23
C ARG A 82 27.11 19.25 30.28
N GLY A 83 26.30 19.29 29.22
CA GLY A 83 25.15 20.20 29.12
C GLY A 83 25.54 21.66 28.84
N ILE A 84 26.81 21.92 28.55
CA ILE A 84 27.31 23.27 28.25
C ILE A 84 27.34 23.43 26.72
N PHE A 85 26.52 24.34 26.21
CA PHE A 85 26.42 24.59 24.78
C PHE A 85 27.46 25.62 24.34
N THR A 86 28.14 25.31 23.24
CA THR A 86 29.06 26.23 22.55
C THR A 86 28.39 26.83 21.32
N GLU A 87 28.89 27.96 20.83
CA GLU A 87 28.39 28.60 19.61
C GLU A 87 28.38 27.64 18.40
N ILE A 88 29.41 26.80 18.25
CA ILE A 88 29.49 25.80 17.17
C ILE A 88 28.39 24.75 17.33
N SER A 89 28.16 24.29 18.56
CA SER A 89 27.14 23.27 18.85
C SER A 89 25.72 23.78 18.56
N LEU A 90 25.42 25.04 18.90
CA LEU A 90 24.13 25.68 18.63
C LEU A 90 23.91 25.89 17.13
N LYS A 91 24.90 26.43 16.40
CA LYS A 91 24.84 26.55 14.95
C LYS A 91 24.60 25.21 14.25
N ASN A 92 25.24 24.15 14.74
CA ASN A 92 25.01 22.81 14.21
C ASN A 92 23.59 22.30 14.50
N ASP A 93 23.01 22.63 15.64
CA ASP A 93 21.63 22.25 15.95
C ASP A 93 20.62 23.04 15.11
N GLU A 94 20.88 24.33 14.84
CA GLU A 94 20.11 25.12 13.87
C GLU A 94 20.17 24.53 12.45
N ILE A 95 21.37 24.11 12.01
CA ILE A 95 21.56 23.40 10.73
C ILE A 95 20.78 22.08 10.72
N LYS A 96 20.91 21.25 11.77
CA LYS A 96 20.15 20.00 11.89
C LYS A 96 18.64 20.24 11.87
N LEU A 97 18.17 21.29 12.55
CA LEU A 97 16.76 21.64 12.58
C LEU A 97 16.23 21.99 11.18
N ARG A 98 16.99 22.78 10.41
CA ARG A 98 16.65 23.11 9.01
C ARG A 98 16.66 21.86 8.13
N ASN A 99 17.69 21.03 8.24
CA ASN A 99 17.79 19.76 7.51
C ASN A 99 16.64 18.80 7.83
N LEU A 100 16.24 18.70 9.11
CA LEU A 100 15.12 17.87 9.54
C LEU A 100 13.79 18.37 8.97
N LYS A 101 13.58 19.70 8.92
CA LYS A 101 12.40 20.28 8.28
C LYS A 101 12.34 19.94 6.79
N ILE A 102 13.46 20.04 6.07
CA ILE A 102 13.55 19.66 4.65
C ILE A 102 13.21 18.17 4.49
N LYS A 103 13.83 17.30 5.28
CA LYS A 103 13.54 15.85 5.26
C LYS A 103 12.07 15.55 5.56
N LYS A 104 11.45 16.29 6.50
CA LYS A 104 10.03 16.15 6.82
C LYS A 104 9.16 16.49 5.62
N VAL A 105 9.46 17.59 4.91
CA VAL A 105 8.73 17.99 3.71
C VAL A 105 8.84 16.93 2.62
N ILE A 106 10.04 16.38 2.39
CA ILE A 106 10.25 15.30 1.42
C ILE A 106 9.43 14.05 1.79
N ALA A 107 9.47 13.61 3.05
CA ALA A 107 8.71 12.45 3.50
C ALA A 107 7.18 12.66 3.42
N LEU A 108 6.71 13.88 3.69
CA LEU A 108 5.30 14.25 3.51
C LEU A 108 4.88 14.23 2.04
N ASP A 109 5.71 14.76 1.13
CA ASP A 109 5.46 14.76 -0.31
C ASP A 109 5.39 13.33 -0.86
N GLU A 110 6.29 12.44 -0.44
CA GLU A 110 6.23 11.01 -0.80
C GLU A 110 4.93 10.35 -0.30
N ASN A 111 4.48 10.68 0.91
CA ASN A 111 3.25 10.14 1.47
C ASN A 111 2.00 10.64 0.72
N ILE A 112 2.02 11.92 0.32
CA ILE A 112 0.97 12.50 -0.54
C ILE A 112 0.93 11.77 -1.87
N LYS A 113 2.07 11.57 -2.55
CA LYS A 113 2.14 10.84 -3.82
C LYS A 113 1.55 9.42 -3.73
N VAL A 114 1.90 8.68 -2.67
CA VAL A 114 1.33 7.34 -2.43
C VAL A 114 -0.19 7.40 -2.26
N SER A 115 -0.69 8.44 -1.59
CA SER A 115 -2.12 8.65 -1.37
C SER A 115 -2.85 9.11 -2.65
N GLU A 116 -2.21 9.91 -3.50
CA GLU A 116 -2.74 10.33 -4.81
C GLU A 116 -2.87 9.15 -5.77
N ASP A 117 -1.85 8.30 -5.85
CA ASP A 117 -1.88 7.05 -6.63
C ASP A 117 -3.04 6.15 -6.21
N LEU A 118 -3.29 6.07 -4.90
CA LEU A 118 -4.42 5.35 -4.33
C LEU A 118 -5.75 5.94 -4.79
N VAL A 119 -5.94 7.25 -4.62
CA VAL A 119 -7.16 7.94 -5.04
C VAL A 119 -7.42 7.74 -6.53
N GLN A 120 -6.38 7.82 -7.36
CA GLN A 120 -6.51 7.66 -8.80
C GLN A 120 -6.94 6.23 -9.20
N LYS A 121 -6.42 5.20 -8.52
CA LYS A 121 -6.85 3.81 -8.72
C LYS A 121 -8.31 3.58 -8.28
N VAL A 122 -8.72 4.16 -7.16
CA VAL A 122 -10.12 4.06 -6.69
C VAL A 122 -11.05 4.74 -7.68
N ARG A 123 -10.67 5.91 -8.20
CA ARG A 123 -11.45 6.62 -9.24
C ARG A 123 -11.60 5.78 -10.52
N SER A 124 -10.54 5.13 -10.99
CA SER A 124 -10.61 4.30 -12.19
C SER A 124 -11.47 3.04 -12.01
N GLU A 125 -11.41 2.39 -10.84
CA GLU A 125 -12.34 1.29 -10.49
C GLU A 125 -13.77 1.79 -10.45
N LEU A 126 -14.05 2.91 -9.78
CA LEU A 126 -15.39 3.47 -9.70
C LEU A 126 -15.95 3.83 -11.09
N GLN A 127 -15.13 4.44 -11.95
CA GLN A 127 -15.50 4.74 -13.34
C GLN A 127 -15.82 3.47 -14.13
N PHE A 128 -15.02 2.41 -13.95
CA PHE A 128 -15.28 1.11 -14.58
C PHE A 128 -16.62 0.52 -14.11
N GLN A 129 -16.89 0.52 -12.80
CA GLN A 129 -18.15 0.05 -12.23
C GLN A 129 -19.36 0.81 -12.79
N TYR A 130 -19.29 2.15 -12.86
CA TYR A 130 -20.35 2.96 -13.46
C TYR A 130 -20.59 2.61 -14.93
N SER A 131 -19.52 2.50 -15.73
CA SER A 131 -19.66 2.13 -17.14
C SER A 131 -20.23 0.73 -17.33
N GLN A 132 -19.91 -0.22 -16.43
CA GLN A 132 -20.46 -1.57 -16.44
C GLN A 132 -21.94 -1.58 -16.07
N ALA A 133 -22.33 -0.82 -15.06
CA ALA A 133 -23.74 -0.67 -14.68
C ALA A 133 -24.56 -0.08 -15.83
N GLU A 134 -24.07 0.99 -16.46
CA GLU A 134 -24.73 1.63 -17.60
C GLU A 134 -24.85 0.68 -18.81
N TYR A 135 -23.79 -0.09 -19.11
CA TYR A 135 -23.81 -1.12 -20.14
C TYR A 135 -24.90 -2.16 -19.84
N LEU A 136 -24.91 -2.70 -18.62
CA LEU A 136 -25.85 -3.74 -18.20
C LEU A 136 -27.29 -3.23 -18.25
N GLU A 137 -27.56 -2.02 -17.78
CA GLU A 137 -28.88 -1.38 -17.83
C GLU A 137 -29.39 -1.28 -19.27
N LYS A 138 -28.59 -0.74 -20.20
CA LYS A 138 -28.95 -0.64 -21.62
C LYS A 138 -29.22 -2.00 -22.24
N THR A 139 -28.39 -3.00 -21.94
CA THR A 139 -28.60 -4.36 -22.47
C THR A 139 -29.86 -5.03 -21.91
N SER A 140 -30.14 -4.88 -20.61
CA SER A 140 -31.35 -5.45 -19.98
C SER A 140 -32.62 -4.79 -20.48
N GLN A 141 -32.60 -3.46 -20.67
CA GLN A 141 -33.70 -2.73 -21.31
C GLN A 141 -33.94 -3.28 -22.73
N LYS A 142 -32.89 -3.45 -23.53
CA LYS A 142 -33.03 -3.95 -24.90
C LYS A 142 -33.52 -5.40 -24.96
N LEU A 143 -33.06 -6.26 -24.05
CA LEU A 143 -33.56 -7.63 -23.92
C LEU A 143 -35.06 -7.66 -23.62
N SER A 144 -35.54 -6.75 -22.76
CA SER A 144 -36.96 -6.61 -22.45
C SER A 144 -37.76 -6.09 -23.65
N GLU A 145 -37.20 -5.18 -24.46
CA GLU A 145 -37.80 -4.75 -25.72
C GLU A 145 -37.96 -5.91 -26.71
N PHE A 146 -36.92 -6.74 -26.91
CA PHE A 146 -37.00 -7.91 -27.77
C PHE A 146 -38.05 -8.92 -27.30
N GLN A 147 -38.11 -9.15 -25.98
CA GLN A 147 -39.14 -9.99 -25.36
C GLN A 147 -40.56 -9.47 -25.64
N ASN A 148 -40.77 -8.17 -25.45
CA ASN A 148 -42.07 -7.52 -25.67
C ASN A 148 -42.48 -7.56 -27.16
N GLU A 149 -41.55 -7.34 -28.08
CA GLU A 149 -41.81 -7.45 -29.52
C GLU A 149 -42.24 -8.86 -29.92
N GLU A 150 -41.60 -9.87 -29.37
CA GLU A 150 -41.96 -11.27 -29.65
C GLU A 150 -43.30 -11.66 -29.03
N LEU A 151 -43.54 -11.26 -27.77
CA LEU A 151 -44.83 -11.46 -27.11
C LEU A 151 -45.97 -10.77 -27.87
N SER A 152 -45.73 -9.58 -28.44
CA SER A 152 -46.69 -8.87 -29.28
C SER A 152 -47.01 -9.65 -30.56
N LYS A 153 -45.99 -10.18 -31.26
CA LYS A 153 -46.17 -11.04 -32.44
C LYS A 153 -46.95 -12.32 -32.11
N LEU A 154 -46.67 -12.96 -30.98
CA LEU A 154 -47.41 -14.15 -30.55
C LEU A 154 -48.86 -13.81 -30.20
N THR A 155 -49.10 -12.68 -29.53
CA THR A 155 -50.46 -12.22 -29.19
C THR A 155 -51.31 -11.98 -30.44
N THR A 156 -50.75 -11.32 -31.47
CA THR A 156 -51.47 -11.10 -32.73
C THR A 156 -51.76 -12.41 -33.47
N LYS A 157 -50.83 -13.37 -33.44
CA LYS A 157 -51.02 -14.72 -33.99
C LYS A 157 -52.10 -15.51 -33.25
N LEU A 158 -52.09 -15.48 -31.92
CA LEU A 158 -53.12 -16.11 -31.09
C LEU A 158 -54.51 -15.53 -31.40
N ASN A 159 -54.64 -14.20 -31.49
CA ASN A 159 -55.89 -13.53 -31.81
C ASN A 159 -56.43 -13.92 -33.21
N THR A 160 -55.55 -13.99 -34.21
CA THR A 160 -55.94 -14.42 -35.57
C THR A 160 -56.39 -15.88 -35.59
N MET A 161 -55.72 -16.78 -34.87
CA MET A 161 -56.13 -18.18 -34.73
C MET A 161 -57.48 -18.30 -34.00
N SER A 162 -57.70 -17.55 -32.91
CA SER A 162 -58.98 -17.50 -32.22
C SER A 162 -60.10 -17.02 -33.14
N SER A 163 -59.84 -16.01 -33.98
CA SER A 163 -60.80 -15.55 -34.99
C SER A 163 -61.11 -16.64 -36.02
N ALA A 164 -60.10 -17.32 -36.55
CA ALA A 164 -60.26 -18.41 -37.52
C ALA A 164 -61.06 -19.59 -36.94
N ILE A 165 -60.79 -19.98 -35.69
CA ILE A 165 -61.56 -21.02 -34.97
C ILE A 165 -63.02 -20.58 -34.82
N SER A 166 -63.26 -19.31 -34.44
CA SER A 166 -64.61 -18.76 -34.31
C SER A 166 -65.37 -18.76 -35.64
N GLU A 167 -64.72 -18.36 -36.73
CA GLU A 167 -65.31 -18.38 -38.06
C GLU A 167 -65.62 -19.79 -38.56
N LEU A 168 -64.72 -20.75 -38.35
CA LEU A 168 -64.94 -22.14 -38.74
C LEU A 168 -66.14 -22.73 -37.98
N ARG A 169 -66.24 -22.46 -36.67
CA ARG A 169 -67.39 -22.90 -35.84
C ARG A 169 -68.74 -22.36 -36.33
N LYS A 170 -68.79 -21.19 -36.98
CA LYS A 170 -70.01 -20.61 -37.55
C LYS A 170 -70.44 -21.28 -38.86
N LYS A 171 -69.56 -22.00 -39.55
CA LYS A 171 -69.78 -22.59 -40.89
C LYS A 171 -69.85 -24.13 -40.83
N GLU A 172 -70.65 -24.68 -39.91
CA GLU A 172 -70.80 -26.14 -39.77
C GLU A 172 -71.36 -26.78 -41.06
N PRO A 173 -70.66 -27.76 -41.67
CA PRO A 173 -71.07 -28.35 -42.94
C PRO A 173 -72.10 -29.48 -42.76
N LEU A 174 -72.98 -29.64 -43.75
CA LEU A 174 -73.99 -30.71 -43.81
C LEU A 174 -73.41 -32.12 -44.01
N PHE A 175 -72.22 -32.23 -44.63
CA PHE A 175 -71.49 -33.48 -44.91
C PHE A 175 -70.02 -33.36 -44.46
N PHE A 176 -69.31 -34.49 -44.26
CA PHE A 176 -67.90 -34.56 -43.81
C PHE A 176 -67.60 -34.00 -42.40
N LYS A 177 -68.53 -34.14 -41.45
CA LYS A 177 -68.42 -33.63 -40.07
C LYS A 177 -67.12 -34.01 -39.36
N THR A 178 -66.66 -35.25 -39.47
CA THR A 178 -65.42 -35.73 -38.84
C THR A 178 -64.18 -34.97 -39.32
N LYS A 179 -64.05 -34.73 -40.63
CA LYS A 179 -62.92 -34.00 -41.21
C LYS A 179 -62.91 -32.54 -40.75
N TRP A 180 -64.08 -31.92 -40.65
CA TRP A 180 -64.23 -30.55 -40.15
C TRP A 180 -63.91 -30.43 -38.66
N ILE A 181 -64.36 -31.38 -37.82
CA ILE A 181 -64.01 -31.45 -36.40
C ILE A 181 -62.49 -31.56 -36.22
N ASN A 182 -61.83 -32.44 -36.98
CA ASN A 182 -60.39 -32.60 -36.93
C ASN A 182 -59.66 -31.29 -37.31
N GLN A 183 -60.14 -30.57 -38.34
CA GLN A 183 -59.56 -29.29 -38.73
C GLN A 183 -59.68 -28.21 -37.62
N ILE A 184 -60.79 -28.18 -36.88
CA ILE A 184 -60.94 -27.28 -35.73
C ILE A 184 -60.01 -27.70 -34.58
N ASN A 185 -59.93 -29.00 -34.28
CA ASN A 185 -59.06 -29.51 -33.23
C ASN A 185 -57.58 -29.24 -33.54
N ASP A 186 -57.12 -29.45 -34.78
CA ASP A 186 -55.76 -29.12 -35.21
C ASP A 186 -55.44 -27.63 -34.97
N LEU A 187 -56.38 -26.72 -35.29
CA LEU A 187 -56.20 -25.29 -35.04
C LEU A 187 -56.20 -24.95 -33.55
N ILE A 188 -56.99 -25.64 -32.73
CA ILE A 188 -56.98 -25.49 -31.26
C ILE A 188 -55.65 -25.97 -30.69
N ASP A 189 -55.12 -27.10 -31.15
CA ASP A 189 -53.84 -27.64 -30.70
C ASP A 189 -52.70 -26.70 -31.09
N GLN A 190 -52.71 -26.17 -32.32
CA GLN A 190 -51.79 -25.12 -32.72
C GLN A 190 -51.95 -23.86 -31.86
N HIS A 191 -53.17 -23.46 -31.50
CA HIS A 191 -53.39 -22.29 -30.64
C HIS A 191 -52.81 -22.51 -29.24
N ASN A 192 -53.06 -23.67 -28.63
CA ASN A 192 -52.56 -24.03 -27.31
C ASN A 192 -51.03 -24.10 -27.29
N THR A 193 -50.40 -24.67 -28.33
CA THR A 193 -48.93 -24.67 -28.43
C THR A 193 -48.35 -23.26 -28.52
N GLN A 194 -48.98 -22.34 -29.28
CA GLN A 194 -48.54 -20.94 -29.30
C GLN A 194 -48.76 -20.24 -27.95
N LEU A 195 -49.83 -20.58 -27.23
CA LEU A 195 -50.13 -20.03 -25.91
C LEU A 195 -49.09 -20.47 -24.87
N ASP A 196 -48.69 -21.73 -24.91
CA ASP A 196 -47.65 -22.26 -24.01
C ASP A 196 -46.29 -21.62 -24.30
N ILE A 197 -45.95 -21.43 -25.58
CA ILE A 197 -44.76 -20.66 -25.98
C ILE A 197 -44.84 -19.23 -25.41
N GLN A 198 -45.98 -18.56 -25.56
CA GLN A 198 -46.14 -17.20 -25.03
C GLN A 198 -45.95 -17.13 -23.51
N LYS A 199 -46.53 -18.07 -22.76
CA LYS A 199 -46.35 -18.16 -21.30
C LYS A 199 -44.88 -18.38 -20.93
N HIS A 200 -44.20 -19.31 -21.61
CA HIS A 200 -42.79 -19.57 -21.37
C HIS A 200 -41.95 -18.31 -21.60
N ILE A 201 -42.19 -17.61 -22.71
CA ILE A 201 -41.46 -16.36 -23.03
C ILE A 201 -41.72 -15.28 -22.01
N SER A 202 -42.95 -15.15 -21.50
CA SER A 202 -43.28 -14.16 -20.47
C SER A 202 -42.55 -14.40 -19.13
N GLY A 203 -42.17 -15.65 -18.84
CA GLY A 203 -41.50 -16.06 -17.61
C GLY A 203 -39.98 -16.10 -17.66
N LEU A 204 -39.34 -15.67 -18.77
CA LEU A 204 -37.89 -15.74 -18.92
C LEU A 204 -37.15 -14.86 -17.90
N SER A 205 -36.14 -15.44 -17.24
CA SER A 205 -35.14 -14.72 -16.45
C SER A 205 -34.19 -13.91 -17.35
N GLU A 206 -33.44 -12.95 -16.78
CA GLU A 206 -32.48 -12.14 -17.55
C GLU A 206 -31.40 -12.97 -18.25
N ILE A 207 -30.97 -14.08 -17.64
CA ILE A 207 -29.98 -14.98 -18.24
C ILE A 207 -30.58 -15.67 -19.47
N GLU A 208 -31.81 -16.19 -19.35
CA GLU A 208 -32.50 -16.85 -20.46
C GLU A 208 -32.87 -15.88 -21.57
N LYS A 209 -33.23 -14.63 -21.24
CA LYS A 209 -33.42 -13.56 -22.23
C LYS A 209 -32.13 -13.32 -23.00
N LYS A 210 -30.99 -13.19 -22.30
CA LYS A 210 -29.69 -12.96 -22.92
C LYS A 210 -29.29 -14.10 -23.84
N GLU A 211 -29.52 -15.34 -23.43
CA GLU A 211 -29.24 -16.52 -24.26
C GLU A 211 -30.14 -16.56 -25.51
N ARG A 212 -31.44 -16.33 -25.32
CA ARG A 212 -32.45 -16.40 -26.39
C ARG A 212 -32.34 -15.27 -27.41
N TYR A 213 -31.98 -14.08 -26.97
CA TYR A 213 -31.82 -12.90 -27.82
C TYR A 213 -30.36 -12.55 -28.10
N SER A 214 -29.42 -13.47 -27.86
CA SER A 214 -27.98 -13.24 -28.00
C SER A 214 -27.62 -12.64 -29.36
N ASP A 215 -28.12 -13.22 -30.47
CA ASP A 215 -27.80 -12.74 -31.81
C ASP A 215 -28.36 -11.34 -32.11
N HIS A 216 -29.60 -11.08 -31.66
CA HIS A 216 -30.24 -9.77 -31.80
C HIS A 216 -29.52 -8.72 -30.96
N LEU A 217 -29.09 -9.08 -29.75
CA LEU A 217 -28.33 -8.23 -28.86
C LEU A 217 -26.95 -7.92 -29.45
N ASN A 218 -26.23 -8.92 -29.95
CA ASN A 218 -24.91 -8.75 -30.59
C ASN A 218 -25.00 -7.80 -31.77
N LYS A 219 -25.96 -8.03 -32.68
CA LYS A 219 -26.20 -7.15 -33.83
C LYS A 219 -26.51 -5.72 -33.40
N TRP A 220 -27.41 -5.55 -32.42
CA TRP A 220 -27.74 -4.23 -31.89
C TRP A 220 -26.53 -3.55 -31.23
N THR A 221 -25.69 -4.29 -30.49
CA THR A 221 -24.49 -3.72 -29.87
C THR A 221 -23.47 -3.27 -30.90
N GLU A 222 -23.31 -3.99 -32.01
CA GLU A 222 -22.43 -3.59 -33.13
C GLU A 222 -22.96 -2.32 -33.81
N GLU A 223 -24.26 -2.30 -34.14
CA GLU A 223 -24.90 -1.14 -34.77
C GLU A 223 -24.82 0.13 -33.91
N ASN A 224 -24.93 -0.01 -32.59
CA ASN A 224 -24.87 1.11 -31.64
C ASN A 224 -23.47 1.37 -31.09
N GLN A 225 -22.44 0.68 -31.61
CA GLN A 225 -21.04 0.79 -31.16
C GLN A 225 -20.88 0.66 -29.63
N LEU A 226 -21.72 -0.15 -29.01
CA LEU A 226 -21.83 -0.24 -27.56
C LEU A 226 -20.79 -1.24 -27.04
N LEU A 227 -19.60 -0.72 -26.74
CA LEU A 227 -18.46 -1.51 -26.30
C LEU A 227 -18.63 -1.98 -24.85
N GLN A 228 -18.35 -3.27 -24.62
CA GLN A 228 -18.19 -3.81 -23.27
C GLN A 228 -17.04 -3.07 -22.55
N PRO A 229 -17.30 -2.49 -21.37
CA PRO A 229 -16.25 -1.87 -20.58
C PRO A 229 -15.15 -2.88 -20.25
N LYS A 230 -13.89 -2.48 -20.45
CA LYS A 230 -12.72 -3.32 -20.15
C LYS A 230 -12.04 -2.83 -18.87
N LYS A 231 -11.70 -3.76 -17.99
CA LYS A 231 -10.92 -3.46 -16.79
C LYS A 231 -9.48 -3.18 -17.20
N SER A 232 -9.07 -1.90 -17.15
CA SER A 232 -7.78 -1.41 -17.64
C SER A 232 -6.70 -1.27 -16.56
N PHE A 233 -7.04 -1.48 -15.29
CA PHE A 233 -6.14 -1.25 -14.15
C PHE A 233 -5.86 -2.55 -13.38
N ALA A 234 -4.64 -2.65 -12.83
CA ALA A 234 -4.20 -3.80 -12.05
C ALA A 234 -4.98 -3.95 -10.74
N LYS A 235 -5.02 -5.17 -10.19
CA LYS A 235 -5.62 -5.44 -8.88
C LYS A 235 -4.98 -4.55 -7.81
N PHE A 236 -5.82 -4.07 -6.91
CA PHE A 236 -5.46 -3.17 -5.83
C PHE A 236 -4.62 -3.91 -4.77
N ASP A 237 -3.35 -3.50 -4.58
CA ASP A 237 -2.44 -4.06 -3.55
C ASP A 237 -2.46 -3.17 -2.29
N GLU A 238 -3.63 -3.15 -1.64
CA GLU A 238 -3.92 -2.40 -0.41
C GLU A 238 -2.87 -2.60 0.71
N PRO A 239 -2.40 -3.83 0.98
CA PRO A 239 -1.45 -4.08 2.06
C PRO A 239 -0.11 -3.39 1.82
N ASN A 240 0.39 -3.41 0.59
CA ASN A 240 1.66 -2.79 0.22
C ASN A 240 1.62 -1.27 0.36
N ILE A 241 0.54 -0.64 -0.10
CA ILE A 241 0.33 0.81 0.04
C ILE A 241 0.27 1.20 1.51
N THR A 242 -0.50 0.44 2.30
CA THR A 242 -0.65 0.69 3.74
C THR A 242 0.68 0.56 4.48
N VAL A 243 1.49 -0.45 4.15
CA VAL A 243 2.84 -0.63 4.71
C VAL A 243 3.74 0.54 4.34
N LYS A 244 3.73 0.99 3.08
CA LYS A 244 4.52 2.16 2.65
C LYS A 244 4.12 3.44 3.40
N GLN A 245 2.82 3.72 3.53
CA GLN A 245 2.33 4.87 4.28
C GLN A 245 2.70 4.80 5.77
N ARG A 246 2.60 3.62 6.40
CA ARG A 246 3.05 3.43 7.80
C ARG A 246 4.52 3.77 7.97
N LYS A 247 5.39 3.23 7.10
CA LYS A 247 6.83 3.52 7.14
C LYS A 247 7.13 5.01 7.01
N LEU A 248 6.48 5.70 6.07
CA LEU A 248 6.62 7.15 5.91
C LEU A 248 6.14 7.92 7.16
N ASN A 249 5.02 7.51 7.75
CA ASN A 249 4.51 8.11 8.99
C ASN A 249 5.46 7.89 10.17
N ASP A 250 6.05 6.70 10.31
CA ASP A 250 7.04 6.39 11.34
C ASP A 250 8.31 7.26 11.16
N GLN A 251 8.76 7.46 9.92
CA GLN A 251 9.86 8.37 9.60
C GLN A 251 9.53 9.82 9.99
N ILE A 252 8.34 10.31 9.63
CA ILE A 252 7.88 11.67 9.98
C ILE A 252 7.84 11.84 11.51
N SER A 253 7.29 10.86 12.23
CA SER A 253 7.23 10.87 13.70
C SER A 253 8.63 10.92 14.32
N ASN A 254 9.59 10.15 13.79
CA ASN A 254 10.97 10.20 14.26
C ASN A 254 11.63 11.57 14.00
N ILE A 255 11.36 12.18 12.85
CA ILE A 255 11.84 13.54 12.55
C ILE A 255 11.24 14.55 13.52
N ASP A 256 9.93 14.47 13.78
CA ASP A 256 9.24 15.37 14.71
C ASP A 256 9.77 15.27 16.13
N HIS A 257 10.09 14.05 16.56
CA HIS A 257 10.77 13.86 17.82
C HIS A 257 12.16 14.54 17.84
N GLN A 258 12.99 14.34 16.81
CA GLN A 258 14.31 14.98 16.76
C GLN A 258 14.22 16.52 16.76
N ILE A 259 13.24 17.07 16.06
CA ILE A 259 12.94 18.51 16.07
C ILE A 259 12.57 18.96 17.49
N SER A 260 11.71 18.21 18.18
CA SER A 260 11.27 18.51 19.54
C SER A 260 12.43 18.48 20.53
N GLU A 261 13.30 17.47 20.42
CA GLU A 261 14.48 17.32 21.27
C GLU A 261 15.50 18.46 21.08
N ILE A 262 15.75 18.87 19.83
CA ILE A 262 16.59 20.04 19.54
C ILE A 262 15.96 21.31 20.12
N SER A 263 14.65 21.50 19.93
CA SER A 263 13.93 22.68 20.43
C SER A 263 13.91 22.75 21.97
N ARG A 264 13.81 21.58 22.63
CA ARG A 264 13.92 21.48 24.08
C ARG A 264 15.30 21.92 24.57
N ARG A 265 16.37 21.40 23.95
CA ARG A 265 17.74 21.77 24.31
C ARG A 265 18.03 23.25 24.11
N GLU A 266 17.49 23.84 23.06
CA GLU A 266 17.58 25.28 22.84
C GLU A 266 16.91 26.04 24.00
N THR A 267 15.71 25.61 24.42
CA THR A 267 15.01 26.23 25.56
C THR A 267 15.81 26.13 26.85
N GLU A 268 16.35 24.95 27.15
CA GLU A 268 17.18 24.69 28.33
C GLU A 268 18.46 25.55 28.32
N TYR A 269 19.07 25.75 27.14
CA TYR A 269 20.20 26.66 27.00
C TYR A 269 19.83 28.11 27.29
N GLN A 270 18.70 28.59 26.75
CA GLN A 270 18.24 29.96 27.00
C GLN A 270 17.95 30.21 28.49
N GLU A 271 17.36 29.22 29.17
CA GLU A 271 17.15 29.25 30.63
C GLU A 271 18.48 29.29 31.38
N TYR A 272 19.43 28.42 31.04
CA TYR A 272 20.77 28.42 31.64
C TYR A 272 21.47 29.79 31.48
N VAL A 273 21.47 30.36 30.28
CA VAL A 273 22.09 31.67 30.02
C VAL A 273 21.41 32.77 30.84
N ARG A 274 20.09 32.71 30.98
CA ARG A 274 19.33 33.65 31.81
C ARG A 274 19.70 33.51 33.28
N ASP A 275 19.78 32.29 33.80
CA ASP A 275 20.10 32.03 35.21
C ASP A 275 21.53 32.46 35.53
N GLN A 276 22.49 32.15 34.65
CA GLN A 276 23.87 32.62 34.78
C GLN A 276 23.95 34.16 34.77
N ARG A 277 23.20 34.84 33.90
CA ARG A 277 23.12 36.31 33.93
C ARG A 277 22.56 36.83 35.24
N LEU A 278 21.52 36.20 35.79
CA LEU A 278 20.93 36.58 37.08
C LEU A 278 21.90 36.33 38.25
N GLU A 279 22.62 35.21 38.24
CA GLU A 279 23.62 34.86 39.26
C GLU A 279 24.81 35.83 39.22
N ILE A 280 25.28 36.19 38.01
CA ILE A 280 26.27 37.25 37.82
C ILE A 280 25.75 38.58 38.39
N ILE A 281 24.52 38.99 38.04
CA ILE A 281 23.90 40.22 38.58
C ILE A 281 23.83 40.19 40.11
N ASN A 282 23.45 39.05 40.71
CA ASN A 282 23.26 38.90 42.16
C ASN A 282 24.57 38.71 42.94
N SER A 283 25.64 38.22 42.31
CA SER A 283 26.96 37.99 42.92
C SER A 283 27.81 39.26 43.04
N TYR A 284 27.41 40.34 42.37
CA TYR A 284 27.97 41.66 42.67
C TYR A 284 27.50 42.11 44.06
N ILE A 285 28.41 42.11 45.04
CA ILE A 285 28.19 42.71 46.37
C ILE A 285 27.72 44.15 46.16
N PHE A 286 26.47 44.41 46.50
CA PHE A 286 25.94 45.75 46.65
C PHE A 286 26.15 46.20 48.09
N GLU A 287 26.91 47.27 48.31
CA GLU A 287 26.82 48.04 49.55
C GLU A 287 25.50 48.81 49.53
N GLU A 288 24.80 48.84 50.66
CA GLU A 288 23.63 49.70 50.84
C GLU A 288 24.11 51.06 51.36
N ASP A 289 23.74 52.14 50.67
CA ASP A 289 23.93 53.49 51.22
C ASP A 289 23.03 53.67 52.45
N ASN A 290 23.20 54.78 53.18
CA ASN A 290 22.37 55.11 54.35
C ASN A 290 20.87 55.29 54.05
N TYR A 291 20.45 55.12 52.79
CA TYR A 291 19.07 55.16 52.30
C TYR A 291 18.60 53.81 51.74
N GLY A 292 19.41 52.76 51.83
CA GLY A 292 19.09 51.41 51.35
C GLY A 292 19.33 51.18 49.86
N ASN A 293 19.98 52.10 49.14
CA ASN A 293 20.31 51.93 47.73
C ASN A 293 21.59 51.13 47.54
N LYS A 294 21.53 50.17 46.63
CA LYS A 294 22.56 49.16 46.38
C LYS A 294 23.60 49.64 45.34
N TYR A 295 24.90 49.68 45.67
CA TYR A 295 26.00 50.09 44.75
C TYR A 295 27.32 49.26 44.90
N PHE A 296 28.24 49.36 43.93
CA PHE A 296 29.46 48.52 43.84
C PHE A 296 30.62 48.95 44.78
N SER A 297 31.18 48.02 45.57
CA SER A 297 32.36 48.25 46.43
C SER A 297 33.72 47.99 45.73
N PRO A 298 34.72 48.91 45.78
CA PRO A 298 35.95 48.80 44.97
C PRO A 298 37.09 47.88 45.48
N GLN A 299 37.14 47.45 46.75
CA GLN A 299 38.43 47.01 47.35
C GLN A 299 38.57 45.52 47.71
N ASN A 300 37.51 44.80 48.07
CA ASN A 300 37.57 43.36 48.45
C ASN A 300 36.84 42.41 47.49
N GLY A 301 36.17 42.94 46.47
CA GLY A 301 35.29 42.14 45.62
C GLY A 301 36.01 41.14 44.74
N GLU A 302 37.06 41.51 44.00
CA GLU A 302 37.46 40.74 42.82
C GLU A 302 38.14 39.39 43.08
N LYS A 303 38.85 39.20 44.19
CA LYS A 303 39.69 38.01 44.43
C LYS A 303 38.93 36.90 45.16
N GLN A 304 38.08 37.26 46.13
CA GLN A 304 37.17 36.33 46.80
C GLN A 304 35.96 35.97 45.93
N LYS A 305 35.48 36.89 45.07
CA LYS A 305 34.49 36.58 44.03
C LYS A 305 34.98 35.49 43.07
N ARG A 306 36.27 35.47 42.69
CA ARG A 306 36.80 34.47 41.75
C ARG A 306 36.86 33.07 42.36
N LEU A 307 37.46 32.92 43.53
CA LEU A 307 37.66 31.60 44.17
C LEU A 307 36.35 30.96 44.68
N TYR A 308 35.44 31.75 45.24
CA TYR A 308 34.14 31.25 45.73
C TYR A 308 33.14 31.02 44.59
N ALA A 309 33.25 31.77 43.48
CA ALA A 309 32.48 31.50 42.27
C ALA A 309 32.96 30.22 41.57
N GLU A 310 34.26 29.98 41.45
CA GLU A 310 34.81 28.83 40.71
C GLU A 310 34.44 27.48 41.38
N GLU A 311 34.58 27.35 42.71
CA GLU A 311 34.20 26.11 43.44
C GLU A 311 32.68 25.88 43.53
N MET A 312 31.89 26.95 43.70
CA MET A 312 30.42 26.83 43.76
C MET A 312 29.79 26.68 42.37
N GLU A 313 30.37 27.29 41.33
CA GLU A 313 30.01 27.03 39.93
C GLU A 313 30.26 25.56 39.62
N ASP A 314 31.45 25.01 39.91
CA ASP A 314 31.76 23.62 39.56
C ASP A 314 30.85 22.59 40.26
N LEU A 315 30.56 22.77 41.55
CA LEU A 315 29.65 21.88 42.29
C LEU A 315 28.20 21.99 41.82
N LYS A 316 27.73 23.21 41.56
CA LYS A 316 26.35 23.46 41.12
C LYS A 316 26.15 23.03 39.66
N ILE A 317 27.17 23.20 38.82
CA ILE A 317 27.22 22.64 37.47
C ILE A 317 27.23 21.11 37.55
N GLN A 318 27.94 20.48 38.48
CA GLN A 318 27.91 19.01 38.66
C GLN A 318 26.55 18.48 39.14
N GLU A 319 25.88 19.13 40.09
CA GLU A 319 24.55 18.73 40.56
C GLU A 319 23.49 18.94 39.47
N LEU A 320 23.51 20.07 38.78
CA LEU A 320 22.64 20.33 37.63
C LEU A 320 22.91 19.31 36.51
N HIS A 321 24.19 19.01 36.23
CA HIS A 321 24.60 18.02 35.22
C HIS A 321 24.11 16.61 35.56
N THR A 322 24.24 16.17 36.81
CA THR A 322 23.78 14.85 37.24
C THR A 322 22.26 14.75 37.26
N ALA A 323 21.55 15.78 37.74
CA ALA A 323 20.09 15.80 37.71
C ALA A 323 19.53 15.81 36.28
N PHE A 324 20.14 16.61 35.39
CA PHE A 324 19.74 16.75 34.00
C PHE A 324 20.07 15.51 33.17
N THR A 325 21.30 15.00 33.29
CA THR A 325 21.73 13.78 32.57
C THR A 325 20.87 12.60 32.96
N LYS A 326 20.55 12.45 34.26
CA LYS A 326 19.69 11.37 34.73
C LYS A 326 18.26 11.51 34.19
N LYS A 327 17.72 12.73 34.12
CA LYS A 327 16.41 13.00 33.50
C LYS A 327 16.41 12.66 32.01
N ILE A 328 17.40 13.14 31.25
CA ILE A 328 17.55 12.82 29.83
C ILE A 328 17.74 11.32 29.61
N GLU A 329 18.58 10.65 30.40
CA GLU A 329 18.80 9.20 30.28
C GLU A 329 17.50 8.43 30.52
N THR A 330 16.72 8.81 31.54
CA THR A 330 15.42 8.18 31.81
C THR A 330 14.41 8.43 30.71
N GLU A 331 14.32 9.66 30.19
CA GLU A 331 13.40 10.01 29.11
C GLU A 331 13.81 9.34 27.79
N ALA A 332 15.11 9.35 27.46
CA ALA A 332 15.64 8.66 26.29
C ALA A 332 15.46 7.14 26.37
N GLN A 333 15.60 6.53 27.57
CA GLN A 333 15.32 5.10 27.77
C GLN A 333 13.83 4.78 27.66
N GLN A 334 12.96 5.61 28.24
CA GLN A 334 11.52 5.47 28.11
C GLN A 334 11.09 5.59 26.66
N GLU A 335 11.60 6.59 25.97
CA GLU A 335 11.28 6.83 24.58
C GLU A 335 11.86 5.78 23.65
N PHE A 336 13.10 5.34 23.86
CA PHE A 336 13.67 4.22 23.11
C PHE A 336 12.81 2.95 23.29
N SER A 337 12.35 2.71 24.52
CA SER A 337 11.46 1.59 24.83
C SER A 337 10.09 1.75 24.18
N GLN A 338 9.54 2.96 24.16
CA GLN A 338 8.27 3.28 23.50
C GLN A 338 8.36 3.14 21.98
N LYS A 339 9.41 3.70 21.36
CA LYS A 339 9.69 3.54 19.92
C LYS A 339 9.89 2.09 19.54
N ARG A 340 10.66 1.34 20.34
CA ARG A 340 10.86 -0.10 20.12
C ARG A 340 9.56 -0.88 20.24
N ALA A 341 8.69 -0.53 21.20
CA ALA A 341 7.39 -1.16 21.34
C ALA A 341 6.47 -0.86 20.14
N ILE A 342 6.44 0.39 19.67
CA ILE A 342 5.69 0.80 18.47
C ILE A 342 6.22 0.08 17.23
N GLN A 343 7.54 0.02 17.05
CA GLN A 343 8.16 -0.70 15.93
C GLN A 343 7.78 -2.19 15.94
N LEU A 344 7.90 -2.85 17.09
CA LEU A 344 7.53 -4.26 17.22
C LEU A 344 6.05 -4.51 16.93
N GLU A 345 5.18 -3.58 17.33
CA GLU A 345 3.75 -3.64 17.06
C GLU A 345 3.44 -3.40 15.57
N ASN A 346 4.13 -2.47 14.92
CA ASN A 346 4.02 -2.25 13.47
C ASN A 346 4.54 -3.47 12.68
N ASP A 347 5.69 -4.03 13.06
CA ASP A 347 6.22 -5.27 12.48
C ASP A 347 5.25 -6.45 12.65
N ARG A 348 4.58 -6.55 13.82
CA ARG A 348 3.55 -7.55 14.08
C ARG A 348 2.37 -7.35 13.12
N LYS A 349 1.85 -6.13 12.99
CA LYS A 349 0.74 -5.81 12.07
C LYS A 349 1.10 -6.07 10.61
N ASP A 350 2.34 -5.83 10.21
CA ASP A 350 2.82 -6.08 8.85
C ASP A 350 2.90 -7.59 8.55
N ARG A 351 3.37 -8.39 9.52
CA ARG A 351 3.33 -9.86 9.43
C ARG A 351 1.89 -10.38 9.33
N GLU A 352 1.01 -9.91 10.20
CA GLU A 352 -0.41 -10.30 10.19
C GLU A 352 -1.09 -9.93 8.88
N SER A 353 -0.83 -8.74 8.35
CA SER A 353 -1.37 -8.32 7.06
C SER A 353 -0.89 -9.21 5.92
N ARG A 354 0.40 -9.59 5.90
CA ARG A 354 0.95 -10.54 4.91
C ARG A 354 0.33 -11.92 5.05
N GLU A 355 0.17 -12.42 6.27
CA GLU A 355 -0.46 -13.73 6.51
C GLU A 355 -1.92 -13.74 6.07
N GLN A 356 -2.68 -12.68 6.36
CA GLN A 356 -4.06 -12.55 5.89
C GLN A 356 -4.14 -12.51 4.36
N GLN A 357 -3.20 -11.83 3.69
CA GLN A 357 -3.13 -11.79 2.24
C GLN A 357 -2.84 -13.18 1.66
N LEU A 358 -1.86 -13.90 2.20
CA LEU A 358 -1.55 -15.27 1.81
C LEU A 358 -2.73 -16.22 2.04
N ARG A 359 -3.49 -16.04 3.13
CA ARG A 359 -4.73 -16.82 3.37
C ARG A 359 -5.78 -16.53 2.31
N LYS A 360 -6.06 -15.26 2.02
CA LYS A 360 -7.01 -14.86 0.96
C LYS A 360 -6.59 -15.37 -0.42
N GLU A 361 -5.30 -15.36 -0.73
CA GLU A 361 -4.77 -15.91 -1.99
C GLU A 361 -4.96 -17.42 -2.07
N ARG A 362 -4.67 -18.16 -0.99
CA ARG A 362 -4.94 -19.61 -0.92
C ARG A 362 -6.43 -19.92 -1.07
N GLU A 363 -7.29 -19.19 -0.37
CA GLU A 363 -8.75 -19.35 -0.49
C GLU A 363 -9.24 -19.08 -1.92
N GLN A 364 -8.76 -18.00 -2.56
CA GLN A 364 -9.07 -17.72 -3.96
C GLN A 364 -8.57 -18.81 -4.90
N GLN A 365 -7.39 -19.38 -4.63
CA GLN A 365 -6.82 -20.46 -5.41
C GLN A 365 -7.60 -21.77 -5.23
N GLU A 366 -8.00 -22.09 -4.00
CA GLU A 366 -8.88 -23.23 -3.70
C GLU A 366 -10.25 -23.10 -4.36
N GLN A 367 -10.85 -21.91 -4.34
CA GLN A 367 -12.10 -21.62 -5.05
C GLN A 367 -11.96 -21.81 -6.55
N ARG A 368 -10.85 -21.37 -7.16
CA ARG A 368 -10.57 -21.61 -8.59
C ARG A 368 -10.44 -23.10 -8.88
N TYR A 369 -9.69 -23.84 -8.08
CA TYR A 369 -9.57 -25.30 -8.25
C TYR A 369 -10.89 -26.05 -8.02
N ALA A 370 -11.76 -25.55 -7.15
CA ALA A 370 -13.09 -26.09 -6.96
C ALA A 370 -13.97 -25.84 -8.20
N GLN A 371 -14.00 -24.60 -8.71
CA GLN A 371 -14.73 -24.25 -9.93
C GLN A 371 -14.25 -25.03 -11.16
N GLU A 372 -12.92 -25.19 -11.33
CA GLU A 372 -12.37 -26.00 -12.42
C GLU A 372 -12.77 -27.47 -12.30
N ARG A 373 -12.79 -28.03 -11.08
CA ARG A 373 -13.29 -29.39 -10.84
C ARG A 373 -14.77 -29.52 -11.17
N GLU A 374 -15.61 -28.61 -10.68
CA GLU A 374 -17.06 -28.61 -10.98
C GLU A 374 -17.32 -28.51 -12.49
N GLN A 375 -16.57 -27.66 -13.20
CA GLN A 375 -16.66 -27.55 -14.66
C GLN A 375 -16.24 -28.85 -15.37
N GLN A 376 -15.16 -29.50 -14.92
CA GLN A 376 -14.72 -30.78 -15.46
C GLN A 376 -15.74 -31.90 -15.19
N GLU A 377 -16.32 -31.94 -13.99
CA GLU A 377 -17.37 -32.90 -13.63
C GLU A 377 -18.63 -32.67 -14.46
N HIS A 378 -19.04 -31.41 -14.65
CA HIS A 378 -20.16 -31.04 -15.51
C HIS A 378 -19.91 -31.45 -16.97
N LEU A 379 -18.72 -31.21 -17.51
CA LEU A 379 -18.32 -31.68 -18.85
C LEU A 379 -18.30 -33.21 -18.96
N ALA A 380 -17.86 -33.92 -17.91
CA ALA A 380 -17.89 -35.37 -17.86
C ALA A 380 -19.33 -35.93 -17.76
N PHE A 381 -20.22 -35.21 -17.08
CA PHE A 381 -21.65 -35.53 -17.02
C PHE A 381 -22.32 -35.36 -18.39
N LEU A 382 -22.06 -34.24 -19.08
CA LEU A 382 -22.57 -34.00 -20.44
C LEU A 382 -22.09 -35.08 -21.42
N ARG A 383 -20.80 -35.45 -21.37
CA ARG A 383 -20.26 -36.55 -22.20
C ARG A 383 -20.94 -37.89 -21.91
N ARG A 384 -21.25 -38.19 -20.65
CA ARG A 384 -22.02 -39.40 -20.29
C ARG A 384 -23.44 -39.38 -20.84
N GLN A 385 -24.13 -38.24 -20.76
CA GLN A 385 -25.45 -38.11 -21.37
C GLN A 385 -25.42 -38.26 -22.90
N GLU A 386 -24.40 -37.74 -23.58
CA GLU A 386 -24.23 -37.93 -25.02
C GLU A 386 -23.98 -39.40 -25.37
N GLN A 387 -23.15 -40.11 -24.60
CA GLN A 387 -22.92 -41.54 -24.78
C GLN A 387 -24.19 -42.37 -24.53
N GLU A 388 -24.99 -42.05 -23.51
CA GLU A 388 -26.27 -42.72 -23.25
C GLU A 388 -27.29 -42.46 -24.36
N LYS A 389 -27.33 -41.24 -24.92
CA LYS A 389 -28.16 -40.92 -26.09
C LYS A 389 -27.70 -41.68 -27.34
N GLN A 390 -26.38 -41.84 -27.53
CA GLN A 390 -25.83 -42.64 -28.63
C GLN A 390 -26.16 -44.13 -28.48
N GLN A 391 -26.04 -44.71 -27.29
CA GLN A 391 -26.41 -46.10 -27.02
C GLN A 391 -27.92 -46.36 -27.16
N ARG A 392 -28.78 -45.40 -26.81
CA ARG A 392 -30.24 -45.50 -27.05
C ARG A 392 -30.62 -45.43 -28.53
N ASN A 393 -29.75 -44.86 -29.37
CA ASN A 393 -29.94 -44.74 -30.81
C ASN A 393 -29.22 -45.84 -31.62
N GLU A 394 -28.53 -46.78 -30.97
CA GLU A 394 -28.02 -47.96 -31.66
C GLU A 394 -29.18 -48.91 -32.00
N PRO A 395 -29.30 -49.35 -33.27
CA PRO A 395 -30.36 -50.28 -33.67
C PRO A 395 -30.20 -51.61 -32.94
N LYS A 396 -31.27 -52.07 -32.26
CA LYS A 396 -31.32 -53.40 -31.63
C LYS A 396 -30.87 -54.47 -32.64
N LYS A 397 -29.79 -55.19 -32.32
CA LYS A 397 -29.34 -56.35 -33.09
C LYS A 397 -30.49 -57.38 -33.16
N PRO A 398 -30.76 -57.98 -34.33
CA PRO A 398 -31.75 -59.04 -34.44
C PRO A 398 -31.28 -60.27 -33.64
N GLU A 399 -32.17 -60.83 -32.83
CA GLU A 399 -31.99 -62.14 -32.19
C GLU A 399 -31.74 -63.18 -33.28
N ASN A 400 -30.51 -63.71 -33.33
CA ASN A 400 -30.19 -64.82 -34.20
C ASN A 400 -30.27 -66.10 -33.37
N ASP A 401 -31.42 -66.73 -33.48
CA ASP A 401 -31.70 -68.08 -33.01
C ASP A 401 -30.85 -69.04 -33.86
N ASN A 402 -29.78 -69.62 -33.29
CA ASN A 402 -29.05 -70.71 -33.93
C ASN A 402 -28.38 -71.59 -32.88
N ASN A 403 -29.24 -72.45 -32.33
CA ASN A 403 -29.01 -73.86 -32.05
C ASN A 403 -27.82 -74.45 -32.83
N HIS A 404 -26.72 -74.83 -32.17
CA HIS A 404 -25.80 -75.88 -32.61
C HIS A 404 -25.25 -76.60 -31.38
N ASP A 405 -25.87 -77.75 -31.10
CA ASP A 405 -25.25 -78.91 -30.46
C ASP A 405 -23.86 -79.17 -31.06
N TYR A 406 -22.85 -79.29 -30.20
CA TYR A 406 -21.84 -80.36 -30.20
C TYR A 406 -20.83 -80.11 -29.06
N THR A 407 -20.97 -80.88 -27.99
CA THR A 407 -19.92 -81.17 -26.98
C THR A 407 -18.97 -82.28 -27.48
N PRO A 408 -17.81 -82.55 -26.84
CA PRO A 408 -17.04 -81.74 -25.88
C PRO A 408 -15.63 -81.34 -26.39
#